data_AF-A0A371DGJ6-F1
#
_entry.id   AF-A0A371DGJ6-F1
#
_cell.length_a   1.000
_cell.length_b   1.000
_cell.length_c   1.000
_cell.angle_alpha   90.00
_cell.angle_beta   90.00
_cell.angle_gamma   90.00
#
_symmetry.space_group_name_H-M   'P 1'
#
loop_
_entity.id
_entity.type
_entity.pdbx_description
1 polymer ?
#
loop_
_entity_poly.entity_id
_entity_poly.type
_entity_poly.pdbx_seq_one_letter_code
_entity_poly.pdbx_strand_id
1 'polypeptide(L)'
;MSSRTTASIQYRRARTKSTPRCRAEQYGTRCSELVHPDGGPRFCSDHAEQYRASYKRYKMAAELAEAIRDGVVIWEDKGKITELGNLAEVQDTIELTETYIEHAGEELRGRELHTIIFFAYDPPDAGHVRRTIHVERQISSAYRILDRLRNRLLDLTPPEPRVRKSRKQRRRQKEKTLSGISCCAVSFDFGYVDEDEESPLESGMDEEELLADLRTEREADEMLRWYTERGGREEDKGGDEEDEEDSMGPFVTSLVASLLRLGLADRI
;
A
#
# COMPACT_ATOMS: atom_id res chain seq x y z
N MET A 1 70.04 33.01 19.19
CA MET A 1 69.22 32.16 18.30
C MET A 1 68.71 30.98 19.11
N SER A 2 67.48 31.06 19.62
CA SER A 2 66.87 30.00 20.43
C SER A 2 65.56 29.57 19.77
N SER A 3 65.62 28.46 19.05
CA SER A 3 64.47 27.83 18.41
C SER A 3 63.65 27.11 19.47
N ARG A 4 62.49 27.70 19.84
CA ARG A 4 61.48 27.01 20.65
C ARG A 4 60.62 26.15 19.75
N THR A 5 60.85 24.84 19.79
CA THR A 5 60.02 23.83 19.17
C THR A 5 58.73 23.68 19.97
N THR A 6 57.62 24.24 19.45
CA THR A 6 56.27 23.97 19.98
C THR A 6 55.81 22.61 19.47
N ALA A 7 55.83 21.60 20.34
CA ALA A 7 55.21 20.31 20.08
C ALA A 7 53.68 20.50 20.01
N SER A 8 53.10 20.31 18.83
CA SER A 8 51.65 20.29 18.68
C SER A 8 51.11 18.96 19.22
N ILE A 9 50.45 19.03 20.37
CA ILE A 9 49.70 17.90 20.93
C ILE A 9 48.46 17.74 20.05
N GLN A 10 48.57 16.92 19.01
CA GLN A 10 47.41 16.46 18.25
C GLN A 10 46.60 15.50 19.14
N TYR A 11 45.55 16.02 19.78
CA TYR A 11 44.51 15.19 20.37
C TYR A 11 43.81 14.40 19.26
N ARG A 12 44.29 13.18 18.99
CA ARG A 12 43.48 12.16 18.29
C ARG A 12 42.32 11.80 19.23
N ARG A 13 41.19 12.48 19.09
CA ARG A 13 39.92 11.99 19.65
C ARG A 13 39.69 10.63 19.02
N ALA A 14 39.84 9.56 19.83
CA ALA A 14 39.39 8.24 19.46
C ALA A 14 37.90 8.37 19.12
N ARG A 15 37.57 8.34 17.83
CA ARG A 15 36.19 8.32 17.35
C ARG A 15 35.67 6.96 17.79
N THR A 16 35.03 6.90 18.96
CA THR A 16 34.30 5.71 19.40
C THR A 16 33.32 5.39 18.28
N LYS A 17 33.59 4.34 17.51
CA LYS A 17 32.67 3.87 16.48
C LYS A 17 31.42 3.45 17.24
N SER A 18 30.40 4.31 17.25
CA SER A 18 29.11 3.97 17.83
C SER A 18 28.62 2.74 17.09
N THR A 19 28.31 1.67 17.83
CA THR A 19 27.70 0.48 17.25
C THR A 19 26.48 0.90 16.45
N PRO A 20 26.39 0.50 15.16
CA PRO A 20 25.25 0.87 14.34
C PRO A 20 23.96 0.31 14.96
N ARG A 21 22.86 1.05 14.82
CA ARG A 21 21.53 0.66 15.29
C ARG A 21 20.69 0.16 14.12
N CYS A 22 19.74 -0.71 14.42
CA CYS A 22 18.69 -1.11 13.49
C CYS A 22 18.02 0.13 12.90
N ARG A 23 17.86 0.15 11.58
CA ARG A 23 17.28 1.29 10.87
C ARG A 23 15.76 1.26 10.75
N ALA A 24 15.12 0.15 11.13
CA ALA A 24 13.67 0.03 11.09
C ALA A 24 13.04 1.02 12.08
N GLU A 25 11.90 1.55 11.68
CA GLU A 25 11.06 2.40 12.49
C GLU A 25 10.01 1.57 13.22
N GLN A 26 9.93 1.77 14.53
CA GLN A 26 8.95 1.19 15.40
C GLN A 26 8.24 2.33 16.15
N TYR A 27 6.94 2.50 15.89
CA TYR A 27 6.12 3.52 16.54
C TYR A 27 6.64 4.97 16.43
N GLY A 28 7.21 5.37 15.28
CA GLY A 28 7.75 6.73 15.11
C GLY A 28 9.19 6.90 15.61
N THR A 29 9.84 5.83 16.08
CA THR A 29 11.20 5.87 16.61
C THR A 29 12.06 4.76 16.02
N ARG A 30 13.37 5.01 15.87
CA ARG A 30 14.30 3.95 15.45
C ARG A 30 14.32 2.83 16.47
N CYS A 31 14.31 1.60 15.98
CA CYS A 31 14.59 0.43 16.78
C CYS A 31 15.90 0.61 17.56
N SER A 32 15.87 0.29 18.86
CA SER A 32 17.01 0.44 19.76
C SER A 32 18.06 -0.65 19.61
N GLU A 33 17.71 -1.75 18.94
CA GLU A 33 18.59 -2.90 18.77
C GLU A 33 19.86 -2.53 18.01
N LEU A 34 20.97 -3.09 18.47
CA LEU A 34 22.26 -2.91 17.83
C LEU A 34 22.36 -3.87 16.65
N VAL A 35 22.78 -3.36 15.50
CA VAL A 35 23.17 -4.20 14.36
C VAL A 35 24.68 -4.37 14.35
N HIS A 36 25.14 -5.37 13.61
CA HIS A 36 26.53 -5.78 13.67
C HIS A 36 27.48 -4.65 13.16
N PRO A 37 28.52 -4.28 13.94
CA PRO A 37 29.38 -3.12 13.63
C PRO A 37 30.25 -3.30 12.38
N ASP A 38 30.55 -4.54 11.99
CA ASP A 38 31.49 -4.87 10.91
C ASP A 38 30.83 -5.10 9.54
N GLY A 39 29.73 -4.40 9.23
CA GLY A 39 29.05 -4.50 7.93
C GLY A 39 28.03 -5.64 7.84
N GLY A 40 27.29 -5.88 8.92
CA GLY A 40 26.13 -6.78 8.88
C GLY A 40 24.86 -6.13 8.30
N PRO A 41 23.72 -6.85 8.37
CA PRO A 41 22.42 -6.41 7.90
C PRO A 41 22.03 -5.02 8.43
N ARG A 42 21.21 -4.32 7.65
CA ARG A 42 20.67 -2.99 8.01
C ARG A 42 19.70 -3.06 9.20
N PHE A 43 19.02 -4.19 9.35
CA PHE A 43 18.00 -4.43 10.39
C PHE A 43 18.47 -5.52 11.35
N CYS A 44 17.92 -5.54 12.56
CA CYS A 44 18.07 -6.70 13.45
C CYS A 44 17.32 -7.92 12.88
N SER A 45 17.52 -9.11 13.46
CA SER A 45 16.91 -10.37 12.97
C SER A 45 15.39 -10.25 12.83
N ASP A 46 14.72 -9.82 13.90
CA ASP A 46 13.27 -9.66 13.93
C ASP A 46 12.77 -8.71 12.83
N HIS A 47 13.44 -7.58 12.63
CA HIS A 47 13.05 -6.61 11.62
C HIS A 47 13.43 -7.07 10.20
N ALA A 48 14.44 -7.92 10.02
CA ALA A 48 14.73 -8.56 8.73
C ALA A 48 13.63 -9.56 8.35
N GLU A 49 13.09 -10.31 9.31
CA GLU A 49 11.94 -11.18 9.09
C GLU A 49 10.67 -10.39 8.78
N GLN A 50 10.39 -9.33 9.55
CA GLN A 50 9.27 -8.43 9.29
C GLN A 50 9.38 -7.73 7.93
N TYR A 51 10.60 -7.35 7.52
CA TYR A 51 10.88 -6.79 6.20
C TYR A 51 10.44 -7.76 5.11
N ARG A 52 10.91 -9.01 5.19
CA ARG A 52 10.55 -10.05 4.22
C ARG A 52 9.05 -10.35 4.22
N ALA A 53 8.44 -10.47 5.40
CA ALA A 53 7.01 -10.74 5.53
C ALA A 53 6.16 -9.58 4.98
N SER A 54 6.60 -8.34 5.16
CA SER A 54 5.97 -7.15 4.59
C SER A 54 6.10 -7.13 3.07
N TYR A 55 7.30 -7.41 2.53
CA TYR A 55 7.55 -7.53 1.09
C TYR A 55 6.63 -8.55 0.43
N LYS A 56 6.62 -9.78 0.96
CA LYS A 56 5.81 -10.89 0.44
C LYS A 56 4.32 -10.55 0.39
N ARG A 57 3.80 -9.88 1.43
CA ARG A 57 2.37 -9.52 1.50
C ARG A 57 1.95 -8.59 0.37
N TYR A 58 2.64 -7.46 0.19
CA TYR A 58 2.26 -6.54 -0.86
C TYR A 58 2.55 -7.11 -2.25
N LYS A 59 3.57 -7.98 -2.39
CA LYS A 59 3.89 -8.62 -3.67
C LYS A 59 2.82 -9.64 -4.08
N MET A 60 2.32 -10.43 -3.13
CA MET A 60 1.19 -11.33 -3.36
C MET A 60 -0.07 -10.55 -3.78
N ALA A 61 -0.37 -9.42 -3.13
CA ALA A 61 -1.48 -8.56 -3.53
C ALA A 61 -1.30 -8.01 -4.96
N ALA A 62 -0.07 -7.59 -5.31
CA ALA A 62 0.27 -7.16 -6.67
C ALA A 62 0.04 -8.25 -7.71
N GLU A 63 0.44 -9.49 -7.43
CA GLU A 63 0.25 -10.64 -8.31
C GLU A 63 -1.23 -10.98 -8.51
N LEU A 64 -2.04 -10.90 -7.44
CA LEU A 64 -3.48 -11.10 -7.51
C LEU A 64 -4.17 -10.01 -8.34
N ALA A 65 -3.80 -8.74 -8.14
CA ALA A 65 -4.32 -7.63 -8.93
C ALA A 65 -3.95 -7.79 -10.42
N GLU A 66 -2.70 -8.14 -10.71
CA GLU A 66 -2.20 -8.36 -12.08
C GLU A 66 -2.95 -9.51 -12.77
N ALA A 67 -3.23 -10.61 -12.06
CA ALA A 67 -3.90 -11.77 -12.61
C ALA A 67 -5.33 -11.49 -13.11
N ILE A 68 -6.02 -10.48 -12.55
CA ILE A 68 -7.38 -10.10 -12.95
C ILE A 68 -7.43 -8.78 -13.73
N ARG A 69 -6.29 -8.08 -13.88
CA ARG A 69 -6.21 -6.77 -14.53
C ARG A 69 -6.80 -6.77 -15.94
N ASP A 70 -6.42 -7.74 -16.77
CA ASP A 70 -6.87 -7.79 -18.16
C ASP A 70 -8.40 -7.93 -18.26
N GLY A 71 -9.03 -8.57 -17.27
CA GLY A 71 -10.48 -8.66 -17.15
C GLY A 71 -11.15 -7.33 -16.78
N VAL A 72 -10.42 -6.39 -16.16
CA VAL A 72 -10.90 -5.05 -15.80
C VAL A 72 -10.63 -4.04 -16.92
N VAL A 73 -9.46 -4.10 -17.57
CA VAL A 73 -9.02 -3.18 -18.64
C VAL A 73 -10.04 -3.08 -19.77
N ILE A 74 -10.67 -4.20 -20.15
CA ILE A 74 -11.67 -4.25 -21.24
C ILE A 74 -12.81 -3.24 -21.03
N TRP A 75 -13.11 -2.87 -19.79
CA TRP A 75 -14.20 -1.98 -19.42
C TRP A 75 -13.82 -0.49 -19.42
N GLU A 76 -12.58 -0.13 -19.75
CA GLU A 76 -12.22 1.26 -19.97
C GLU A 76 -12.98 1.87 -21.16
N ASP A 77 -13.25 1.03 -22.17
CA ASP A 77 -14.14 1.37 -23.28
C ASP A 77 -15.60 1.43 -22.80
N LYS A 78 -16.16 2.65 -22.83
CA LYS A 78 -17.57 2.93 -22.50
C LYS A 78 -18.54 2.15 -23.39
N GLY A 79 -18.14 1.85 -24.63
CA GLY A 79 -18.92 1.03 -25.56
C GLY A 79 -19.15 -0.37 -25.01
N LYS A 80 -18.10 -1.00 -24.46
CA LYS A 80 -18.16 -2.35 -23.87
C LYS A 80 -19.09 -2.44 -22.67
N ILE A 81 -19.07 -1.43 -21.79
CA ILE A 81 -20.02 -1.35 -20.67
C ILE A 81 -21.47 -1.23 -21.18
N THR A 82 -21.70 -0.47 -22.25
CA THR A 82 -23.04 -0.27 -22.83
C THR A 82 -23.58 -1.53 -23.51
N GLU A 83 -22.69 -2.38 -24.03
CA GLU A 83 -23.01 -3.69 -24.63
C GLU A 83 -23.52 -4.71 -23.60
N LEU A 84 -23.20 -4.56 -22.31
CA LEU A 84 -23.71 -5.43 -21.24
C LEU A 84 -25.23 -5.32 -21.14
N GLY A 85 -25.94 -6.34 -21.62
CA GLY A 85 -27.41 -6.36 -21.69
C GLY A 85 -28.10 -7.04 -20.51
N ASN A 86 -27.33 -7.73 -19.66
CA ASN A 86 -27.83 -8.58 -18.60
C ASN A 86 -27.42 -8.03 -17.22
N LEU A 87 -28.35 -8.03 -16.26
CA LEU A 87 -28.09 -7.61 -14.88
C LEU A 87 -27.00 -8.45 -14.21
N ALA A 88 -27.02 -9.77 -14.41
CA ALA A 88 -26.04 -10.66 -13.80
C ALA A 88 -24.61 -10.36 -14.30
N GLU A 89 -24.43 -10.17 -15.61
CA GLU A 89 -23.12 -9.84 -16.19
C GLU A 89 -22.57 -8.51 -15.66
N VAL A 90 -23.43 -7.50 -15.49
CA VAL A 90 -23.01 -6.22 -14.90
C VAL A 90 -22.60 -6.40 -13.44
N GLN A 91 -23.31 -7.21 -12.67
CA GLN A 91 -22.98 -7.51 -11.27
C GLN A 91 -21.66 -8.27 -11.15
N ASP A 92 -21.46 -9.32 -11.95
CA ASP A 92 -20.22 -10.09 -11.98
C ASP A 92 -19.01 -9.17 -12.34
N THR A 93 -19.23 -8.24 -13.26
CA THR A 93 -18.19 -7.26 -13.67
C THR A 93 -17.90 -6.23 -12.56
N ILE A 94 -18.93 -5.81 -11.82
CA ILE A 94 -18.77 -4.96 -10.63
C ILE A 94 -17.92 -5.69 -9.59
N GLU A 95 -18.25 -6.95 -9.27
CA GLU A 95 -17.52 -7.76 -8.29
C GLU A 95 -16.06 -7.96 -8.70
N LEU A 96 -15.80 -8.25 -9.97
CA LEU A 96 -14.44 -8.35 -10.51
C LEU A 96 -13.66 -7.05 -10.35
N THR A 97 -14.28 -5.91 -10.66
CA THR A 97 -13.66 -4.58 -10.56
C THR A 97 -13.39 -4.19 -9.10
N GLU A 98 -14.32 -4.50 -8.19
CA GLU A 98 -14.15 -4.28 -6.75
C GLU A 98 -13.02 -5.14 -6.18
N THR A 99 -12.93 -6.41 -6.59
CA THR A 99 -11.84 -7.32 -6.21
C THR A 99 -10.48 -6.81 -6.68
N TYR A 100 -10.40 -6.27 -7.91
CA TYR A 100 -9.18 -5.64 -8.41
C TYR A 100 -8.77 -4.42 -7.58
N ILE A 101 -9.72 -3.53 -7.27
CA ILE A 101 -9.48 -2.34 -6.44
C ILE A 101 -8.99 -2.76 -5.04
N GLU A 102 -9.55 -3.81 -4.46
CA GLU A 102 -9.13 -4.34 -3.17
C GLU A 102 -7.65 -4.77 -3.19
N HIS A 103 -7.27 -5.66 -4.11
CA HIS A 103 -5.89 -6.14 -4.21
C HIS A 103 -4.88 -5.06 -4.60
N ALA A 104 -5.23 -4.17 -5.53
CA ALA A 104 -4.38 -3.03 -5.88
C ALA A 104 -4.23 -2.07 -4.68
N GLY A 105 -5.29 -1.86 -3.91
CA GLY A 105 -5.26 -1.07 -2.68
C GLY A 105 -4.41 -1.72 -1.58
N GLU A 106 -4.43 -3.05 -1.46
CA GLU A 106 -3.55 -3.79 -0.56
C GLU A 106 -2.07 -3.69 -0.97
N GLU A 107 -1.77 -3.79 -2.27
CA GLU A 107 -0.43 -3.53 -2.79
C GLU A 107 0.04 -2.12 -2.39
N LEU A 108 -0.77 -1.09 -2.70
CA LEU A 108 -0.45 0.31 -2.45
C LEU A 108 -0.16 0.56 -0.97
N ARG A 109 -1.09 0.20 -0.08
CA ARG A 109 -0.93 0.36 1.37
C ARG A 109 0.28 -0.42 1.88
N GLY A 110 0.49 -1.63 1.36
CA GLY A 110 1.62 -2.48 1.73
C GLY A 110 2.96 -1.87 1.36
N ARG A 111 3.09 -1.28 0.17
CA ARG A 111 4.30 -0.56 -0.28
C ARG A 111 4.56 0.68 0.56
N GLU A 112 3.54 1.51 0.80
CA GLU A 112 3.65 2.70 1.65
C GLU A 112 4.13 2.35 3.07
N LEU A 113 3.49 1.36 3.69
CA LEU A 113 3.86 0.88 5.02
C LEU A 113 5.27 0.30 5.06
N HIS A 114 5.64 -0.49 4.05
CA HIS A 114 6.99 -1.04 3.95
C HIS A 114 8.05 0.07 3.89
N THR A 115 7.79 1.10 3.09
CA THR A 115 8.66 2.28 2.97
C THR A 115 8.74 3.08 4.26
N ILE A 116 7.61 3.34 4.92
CA ILE A 116 7.57 4.05 6.21
C ILE A 116 8.37 3.29 7.27
N ILE A 117 8.22 1.97 7.36
CA ILE A 117 8.86 1.18 8.42
C ILE A 117 10.35 1.00 8.14
N PHE A 118 10.74 0.62 6.92
CA PHE A 118 12.10 0.15 6.66
C PHE A 118 13.00 1.20 5.99
N PHE A 119 12.40 2.25 5.43
CA PHE A 119 13.09 3.29 4.68
C PHE A 119 12.83 4.72 5.20
N ALA A 120 12.26 4.91 6.41
CA ALA A 120 12.01 6.25 6.97
C ALA A 120 13.20 7.23 6.94
N TYR A 121 14.43 6.72 6.91
CA TYR A 121 15.67 7.52 6.95
C TYR A 121 16.49 7.48 5.65
N ASP A 122 15.98 6.80 4.63
CA ASP A 122 16.61 6.65 3.33
C ASP A 122 15.61 7.09 2.25
N PRO A 123 16.00 7.88 1.24
CA PRO A 123 15.08 8.22 0.16
C PRO A 123 14.54 6.95 -0.51
N PRO A 124 13.22 6.83 -0.77
CA PRO A 124 12.68 5.69 -1.50
C PRO A 124 13.28 5.66 -2.91
N ASP A 125 13.48 4.47 -3.46
CA ASP A 125 14.03 4.34 -4.80
C ASP A 125 13.02 4.82 -5.86
N ALA A 126 13.53 5.31 -6.98
CA ALA A 126 12.71 5.91 -8.02
C ALA A 126 11.76 4.89 -8.70
N GLY A 127 12.09 3.60 -8.67
CA GLY A 127 11.20 2.54 -9.16
C GLY A 127 10.02 2.36 -8.22
N HIS A 128 10.26 2.26 -6.91
CA HIS A 128 9.19 2.15 -5.91
C HIS A 128 8.24 3.36 -5.92
N VAL A 129 8.76 4.59 -6.03
CA VAL A 129 7.93 5.79 -6.12
C VAL A 129 7.05 5.75 -7.36
N ARG A 130 7.61 5.39 -8.53
CA ARG A 130 6.84 5.24 -9.77
C ARG A 130 5.75 4.19 -9.63
N ARG A 131 6.08 3.01 -9.10
CA ARG A 131 5.12 1.94 -8.90
C ARG A 131 3.96 2.36 -7.99
N THR A 132 4.25 3.06 -6.90
CA THR A 132 3.23 3.56 -5.96
C THR A 132 2.26 4.52 -6.66
N ILE A 133 2.79 5.49 -7.41
CA ILE A 133 1.98 6.43 -8.20
C ILE A 133 1.17 5.69 -9.29
N HIS A 134 1.79 4.69 -9.92
CA HIS A 134 1.16 3.89 -10.96
C HIS A 134 -0.05 3.12 -10.42
N VAL A 135 0.12 2.40 -9.31
CA VAL A 135 -0.97 1.66 -8.64
C VAL A 135 -2.08 2.62 -8.19
N GLU A 136 -1.74 3.81 -7.67
CA GLU A 136 -2.74 4.84 -7.32
C GLU A 136 -3.57 5.30 -8.53
N ARG A 137 -2.93 5.49 -9.69
CA ARG A 137 -3.61 5.82 -10.96
C ARG A 137 -4.48 4.67 -11.45
N GLN A 138 -4.02 3.43 -11.33
CA GLN A 138 -4.78 2.23 -11.67
C GLN A 138 -6.05 2.10 -10.82
N ILE A 139 -5.94 2.26 -9.50
CA ILE A 139 -7.08 2.28 -8.57
C ILE A 139 -8.06 3.40 -8.97
N SER A 140 -7.55 4.59 -9.26
CA SER A 140 -8.36 5.73 -9.70
C SER A 140 -9.10 5.47 -11.01
N SER A 141 -8.47 4.79 -11.98
CA SER A 141 -9.13 4.39 -13.24
C SER A 141 -10.22 3.34 -12.97
N ALA A 142 -9.92 2.33 -12.16
CA ALA A 142 -10.86 1.28 -11.80
C ALA A 142 -12.11 1.80 -11.08
N TYR A 143 -12.00 2.81 -10.21
CA TYR A 143 -13.17 3.47 -9.62
C TYR A 143 -14.05 4.16 -10.67
N ARG A 144 -13.47 4.77 -11.72
CA ARG A 144 -14.26 5.37 -12.81
C ARG A 144 -15.00 4.30 -13.61
N ILE A 145 -14.38 3.14 -13.83
CA ILE A 145 -15.04 1.98 -14.45
C ILE A 145 -16.21 1.52 -13.57
N LEU A 146 -15.97 1.35 -12.27
CA LEU A 146 -16.97 0.91 -11.29
C LEU A 146 -18.19 1.85 -11.26
N ASP A 147 -17.99 3.16 -11.28
CA ASP A 147 -19.08 4.14 -11.34
C ASP A 147 -19.92 4.01 -12.63
N ARG A 148 -19.27 3.76 -13.77
CA ARG A 148 -19.97 3.52 -15.05
C ARG A 148 -20.77 2.22 -15.01
N LEU A 149 -20.21 1.14 -14.45
CA LEU A 149 -20.90 -0.13 -14.28
C LEU A 149 -22.11 0.01 -13.35
N ARG A 150 -21.98 0.75 -12.25
CA ARG A 150 -23.10 1.04 -11.34
C ARG A 150 -24.21 1.84 -12.02
N ASN A 151 -23.86 2.82 -12.84
CA ASN A 151 -24.86 3.53 -13.67
C ASN A 151 -25.54 2.58 -14.66
N ARG A 152 -24.78 1.69 -15.30
CA ARG A 152 -25.33 0.68 -16.20
C ARG A 152 -26.28 -0.28 -15.48
N LEU A 153 -25.96 -0.68 -14.26
CA LEU A 153 -26.82 -1.53 -13.43
C LEU A 153 -28.17 -0.83 -13.15
N LEU A 154 -28.15 0.48 -12.86
CA LEU A 154 -29.36 1.27 -12.65
C LEU A 154 -30.20 1.38 -13.93
N ASP A 155 -29.59 1.53 -15.10
CA ASP A 155 -30.29 1.60 -16.38
C ASP A 155 -31.03 0.30 -16.73
N LEU A 156 -30.43 -0.84 -16.38
CA LEU A 156 -31.01 -2.17 -16.60
C LEU A 156 -32.04 -2.55 -15.52
N THR A 157 -31.94 -1.97 -14.32
CA THR A 157 -32.85 -2.28 -13.22
C THR A 157 -34.22 -1.68 -13.49
N PRO A 158 -35.29 -2.49 -13.60
CA PRO A 158 -36.63 -1.95 -13.83
C PRO A 158 -37.00 -0.97 -12.72
N PRO A 159 -37.56 0.20 -13.04
CA PRO A 159 -37.96 1.13 -12.01
C PRO A 159 -39.00 0.46 -11.11
N GLU A 160 -38.80 0.56 -9.79
CA GLU A 160 -39.75 -0.01 -8.84
C GLU A 160 -41.17 0.42 -9.21
N PRO A 161 -42.14 -0.52 -9.20
CA PRO A 161 -43.52 -0.21 -9.54
C PRO A 161 -44.00 0.88 -8.59
N ARG A 162 -44.10 2.11 -9.12
CA ARG A 162 -44.54 3.26 -8.33
C ARG A 162 -45.91 2.91 -7.75
N VAL A 163 -45.97 2.73 -6.43
CA VAL A 163 -47.24 2.60 -5.72
C VAL A 163 -48.12 3.76 -6.18
N ARG A 164 -49.21 3.46 -6.87
CA ARG A 164 -50.13 4.48 -7.40
C ARG A 164 -50.75 5.21 -6.20
N LYS A 165 -50.06 6.25 -5.73
CA LYS A 165 -50.55 7.12 -4.67
C LYS A 165 -51.86 7.74 -5.13
N SER A 166 -52.90 7.62 -4.32
CA SER A 166 -54.18 8.24 -4.66
C SER A 166 -54.01 9.76 -4.81
N ARG A 167 -54.90 10.39 -5.60
CA ARG A 167 -54.88 11.85 -5.82
C ARG A 167 -54.88 12.64 -4.50
N LYS A 168 -55.48 12.10 -3.43
CA LYS A 168 -55.47 12.66 -2.07
C LYS A 168 -54.08 12.60 -1.42
N GLN A 169 -53.34 11.50 -1.55
CA GLN A 169 -51.98 11.37 -1.02
C GLN A 169 -51.00 12.33 -1.72
N ARG A 170 -51.14 12.52 -3.04
CA ARG A 170 -50.33 13.49 -3.80
C ARG A 170 -50.53 14.94 -3.34
N ARG A 171 -51.77 15.36 -3.04
CA ARG A 171 -52.04 16.70 -2.50
C ARG A 171 -51.39 16.93 -1.13
N ARG A 172 -51.50 15.96 -0.21
CA ARG A 172 -50.91 16.05 1.13
C ARG A 172 -49.37 16.10 1.13
N GLN A 173 -48.71 15.43 0.19
CA GLN A 173 -47.25 15.52 0.05
C GLN A 173 -46.80 16.87 -0.52
N LYS A 174 -47.54 17.44 -1.48
CA LYS A 174 -47.19 18.73 -2.10
C LYS A 174 -47.24 19.89 -1.11
N GLU A 175 -48.16 19.85 -0.15
CA GLU A 175 -48.22 20.83 0.96
C GLU A 175 -47.03 20.71 1.92
N LYS A 176 -46.51 19.49 2.14
CA LYS A 176 -45.35 19.27 3.02
C LYS A 176 -44.01 19.67 2.40
N THR A 177 -43.83 19.50 1.08
CA THR A 177 -42.54 19.79 0.43
C THR A 177 -42.31 21.27 0.14
N LEU A 178 -43.35 22.11 0.19
CA LEU A 178 -43.22 23.55 -0.07
C LEU A 178 -42.63 24.35 1.12
N SER A 179 -42.41 23.74 2.29
CA SER A 179 -41.95 24.47 3.48
C SER A 179 -40.47 24.28 3.85
N GLY A 180 -39.63 23.64 3.04
CA GLY A 180 -38.29 23.26 3.52
C GLY A 180 -37.21 22.94 2.50
N ILE A 181 -37.29 23.41 1.26
CA ILE A 181 -36.25 23.14 0.26
C ILE A 181 -35.31 24.35 0.16
N SER A 182 -34.25 24.32 0.96
CA SER A 182 -33.05 25.16 0.79
C SER A 182 -32.03 24.36 -0.03
N CYS A 183 -32.04 24.55 -1.35
CA CYS A 183 -31.08 23.91 -2.25
C CYS A 183 -29.73 24.63 -2.20
N CYS A 184 -28.78 24.11 -1.43
CA CYS A 184 -27.36 24.35 -1.68
C CYS A 184 -26.89 23.30 -2.69
N ALA A 185 -26.88 23.66 -3.97
CA ALA A 185 -26.22 22.87 -4.99
C ALA A 185 -24.71 23.04 -4.82
N VAL A 186 -24.05 22.03 -4.26
CA VAL A 186 -22.59 21.97 -4.23
C VAL A 186 -22.15 21.30 -5.52
N SER A 187 -21.74 22.11 -6.50
CA SER A 187 -21.06 21.62 -7.68
C SER A 187 -19.63 21.24 -7.28
N PHE A 188 -19.35 19.95 -7.28
CA PHE A 188 -18.00 19.41 -7.08
C PHE A 188 -17.35 19.30 -8.47
N ASP A 189 -16.45 20.23 -8.79
CA ASP A 189 -15.65 20.17 -10.02
C ASP A 189 -14.61 19.04 -9.87
N PHE A 190 -14.92 17.88 -10.44
CA PHE A 190 -13.91 16.88 -10.75
C PHE A 190 -13.10 17.41 -11.94
N GLY A 191 -11.82 17.72 -11.71
CA GLY A 191 -10.92 18.25 -12.73
C GLY A 191 -10.92 17.39 -13.99
N TYR A 192 -11.06 18.04 -15.14
CA TYR A 192 -10.92 17.44 -16.47
C TYR A 192 -9.51 16.82 -16.57
N VAL A 193 -9.45 15.49 -16.66
CA VAL A 193 -8.21 14.77 -16.98
C VAL A 193 -8.18 14.62 -18.49
N ASP A 194 -7.11 15.09 -19.14
CA ASP A 194 -6.95 15.01 -20.59
C ASP A 194 -7.09 13.56 -21.08
N GLU A 195 -7.90 13.33 -22.11
CA GLU A 195 -8.24 11.99 -22.64
C GLU A 195 -7.09 11.35 -23.45
N ASP A 196 -5.95 12.05 -23.60
CA ASP A 196 -4.79 11.61 -24.38
C ASP A 196 -3.70 10.90 -23.55
N GLU A 197 -3.87 10.75 -22.23
CA GLU A 197 -2.95 9.94 -21.42
C GLU A 197 -3.21 8.44 -21.65
N GLU A 198 -2.17 7.72 -22.05
CA GLU A 198 -2.12 6.26 -22.15
C GLU A 198 -2.73 5.63 -20.88
N SER A 199 -3.63 4.66 -21.08
CA SER A 199 -4.37 4.07 -19.97
C SER A 199 -3.41 3.54 -18.88
N PRO A 200 -3.58 3.98 -17.61
CA PRO A 200 -2.82 3.41 -16.51
C PRO A 200 -3.06 1.90 -16.32
N LEU A 201 -4.20 1.37 -16.75
CA LEU A 201 -4.50 -0.06 -16.62
C LEU A 201 -3.85 -0.88 -17.76
N GLU A 202 -3.63 -0.28 -18.93
CA GLU A 202 -2.94 -0.96 -20.05
C GLU A 202 -1.42 -0.99 -19.87
N SER A 203 -0.85 -0.07 -19.10
CA SER A 203 0.58 -0.03 -18.83
C SER A 203 0.97 -1.05 -17.74
N GLY A 204 1.74 -2.05 -18.17
CA GLY A 204 2.36 -3.03 -17.28
C GLY A 204 3.47 -2.42 -16.41
N MET A 205 4.08 -3.27 -15.56
CA MET A 205 5.21 -2.89 -14.73
C MET A 205 6.43 -2.55 -15.60
N ASP A 206 7.02 -1.36 -15.40
CA ASP A 206 8.19 -0.94 -16.17
C ASP A 206 9.46 -1.72 -15.74
N GLU A 207 10.51 -1.71 -16.57
CA GLU A 207 11.75 -2.45 -16.29
C GLU A 207 12.42 -2.01 -14.99
N GLU A 208 12.37 -0.72 -14.63
CA GLU A 208 12.97 -0.22 -13.41
C GLU A 208 12.15 -0.57 -12.17
N GLU A 209 10.82 -0.63 -12.28
CA GLU A 209 9.93 -1.15 -11.24
C GLU A 209 10.23 -2.63 -10.94
N LEU A 210 10.39 -3.45 -11.98
CA LEU A 210 10.79 -4.86 -11.84
C LEU A 210 12.15 -4.99 -11.15
N LEU A 211 13.12 -4.18 -11.55
CA LEU A 211 14.45 -4.17 -10.92
C LEU A 211 14.39 -3.70 -9.46
N ALA A 212 13.50 -2.77 -9.10
CA ALA A 212 13.29 -2.33 -7.73
C ALA A 212 12.76 -3.45 -6.83
N ASP A 213 11.76 -4.20 -7.30
CA ASP A 213 11.22 -5.36 -6.57
C ASP A 213 12.30 -6.45 -6.41
N LEU A 214 13.08 -6.75 -7.46
CA LEU A 214 14.18 -7.72 -7.39
C LEU A 214 15.29 -7.32 -6.43
N ARG A 215 15.60 -6.01 -6.32
CA ARG A 215 16.56 -5.51 -5.33
C ARG A 215 16.04 -5.70 -3.92
N THR A 216 14.76 -5.39 -3.70
CA THR A 216 14.09 -5.51 -2.41
C THR A 216 14.05 -6.97 -1.94
N GLU A 217 13.70 -7.90 -2.84
CA GLU A 217 13.69 -9.34 -2.57
C GLU A 217 15.09 -9.86 -2.23
N ARG A 218 16.09 -9.50 -3.04
CA ARG A 218 17.47 -9.91 -2.81
C ARG A 218 17.98 -9.41 -1.46
N GLU A 219 17.69 -8.16 -1.12
CA GLU A 219 18.07 -7.59 0.18
C GLU A 219 17.41 -8.38 1.32
N ALA A 220 16.13 -8.72 1.21
CA ALA A 220 15.43 -9.53 2.21
C ALA A 220 16.13 -10.90 2.45
N ASP A 221 16.45 -11.60 1.37
CA ASP A 221 17.07 -12.93 1.45
C ASP A 221 18.53 -12.86 1.91
N GLU A 222 19.30 -11.85 1.50
CA GLU A 222 20.67 -11.63 1.96
C GLU A 222 20.72 -11.34 3.47
N MET A 223 19.78 -10.54 3.99
CA MET A 223 19.71 -10.25 5.42
C MET A 223 19.41 -11.50 6.24
N LEU A 224 18.43 -12.32 5.84
CA LEU A 224 18.12 -13.55 6.57
C LEU A 224 19.23 -14.60 6.47
N ARG A 225 19.86 -14.73 5.30
CA ARG A 225 21.00 -15.63 5.13
C ARG A 225 22.16 -15.27 6.06
N TRP A 226 22.40 -13.97 6.27
CA TRP A 226 23.42 -13.53 7.21
C TRP A 226 23.15 -14.01 8.64
N TYR A 227 21.89 -13.97 9.07
CA TYR A 227 21.49 -14.43 10.40
C TYR A 227 21.60 -15.95 10.55
N THR A 228 21.23 -16.72 9.53
CA THR A 228 21.32 -18.19 9.59
C THR A 228 22.77 -18.70 9.55
N GLU A 229 23.61 -18.14 8.68
CA GLU A 229 25.02 -18.53 8.54
C GLU A 229 25.85 -18.22 9.79
N ARG A 230 25.43 -17.20 10.56
CA ARG A 230 26.15 -16.76 11.76
C ARG A 230 25.56 -17.30 13.06
N GLY A 231 24.25 -17.46 13.16
CA GLY A 231 23.58 -18.11 14.30
C GLY A 231 24.04 -19.56 14.47
N GLY A 232 24.23 -20.28 13.37
CA GLY A 232 24.80 -21.63 13.37
C GLY A 232 26.26 -21.73 13.86
N ARG A 233 26.93 -20.60 14.13
CA ARG A 233 28.29 -20.56 14.69
C ARG A 233 28.32 -20.38 16.21
N GLU A 234 27.22 -19.93 16.82
CA GLU A 234 27.14 -19.66 18.27
C GLU A 234 26.33 -20.73 19.02
N GLU A 235 25.52 -21.54 18.32
CA GLU A 235 24.63 -22.56 18.90
C GLU A 235 25.18 -23.99 18.97
N ASP A 236 26.52 -24.19 18.98
CA ASP A 236 27.11 -25.50 19.33
C ASP A 236 27.23 -25.70 20.86
N LYS A 237 26.34 -25.06 21.63
CA LYS A 237 26.22 -25.21 23.09
C LYS A 237 24.76 -25.16 23.56
N GLY A 238 24.02 -26.22 23.22
CA GLY A 238 23.00 -26.87 24.05
C GLY A 238 21.81 -26.05 24.54
N GLY A 239 20.62 -26.39 24.05
CA GLY A 239 19.36 -25.99 24.69
C GLY A 239 18.17 -26.62 23.99
N ASP A 240 17.41 -27.39 24.75
CA ASP A 240 16.28 -28.22 24.34
C ASP A 240 15.13 -27.48 23.64
N GLU A 241 14.44 -28.25 22.81
CA GLU A 241 13.19 -27.97 22.09
C GLU A 241 12.09 -27.41 23.01
N GLU A 242 11.39 -26.35 22.60
CA GLU A 242 10.00 -26.10 23.02
C GLU A 242 9.27 -25.09 22.09
N ASP A 243 8.14 -25.57 21.56
CA ASP A 243 6.90 -24.90 21.15
C ASP A 243 6.90 -23.79 20.07
N GLU A 244 6.54 -24.19 18.84
CA GLU A 244 6.04 -23.34 17.75
C GLU A 244 4.63 -22.82 18.09
N GLU A 245 4.53 -21.71 18.82
CA GLU A 245 3.29 -20.91 18.87
C GLU A 245 3.23 -19.89 17.72
N ASP A 246 2.03 -19.76 17.15
CA ASP A 246 1.65 -18.97 15.98
C ASP A 246 2.03 -17.47 16.13
N SER A 247 3.23 -17.10 15.67
CA SER A 247 3.91 -15.79 15.81
C SER A 247 3.34 -14.67 14.92
N MET A 248 2.02 -14.63 14.72
CA MET A 248 1.35 -13.61 13.87
C MET A 248 0.53 -12.59 14.67
N GLY A 249 0.14 -12.91 15.92
CA GLY A 249 -0.69 -12.06 16.78
C GLY A 249 -0.09 -10.69 17.21
N PRO A 250 1.21 -10.57 17.53
CA PRO A 250 1.78 -9.31 18.01
C PRO A 250 1.99 -8.26 16.89
N PHE A 251 2.10 -8.70 15.63
CA PHE A 251 2.36 -7.79 14.51
C PHE A 251 1.10 -7.02 14.07
N VAL A 252 -0.05 -7.70 13.97
CA VAL A 252 -1.32 -7.06 13.57
C VAL A 252 -1.72 -5.98 14.58
N THR A 253 -1.51 -6.24 15.88
CA THR A 253 -1.78 -5.27 16.94
C THR A 253 -0.82 -4.08 16.93
N SER A 254 0.46 -4.31 16.64
CA SER A 254 1.47 -3.25 16.43
C SER A 254 1.19 -2.38 15.20
N LEU A 255 0.73 -2.99 14.10
CA LEU A 255 0.43 -2.31 12.84
C LEU A 255 -0.79 -1.38 12.97
N VAL A 256 -1.88 -1.88 13.54
CA VAL A 256 -3.09 -1.08 13.81
C VAL A 256 -2.78 0.07 14.76
N ALA A 257 -1.96 -0.16 15.80
CA ALA A 257 -1.53 0.90 16.72
C ALA A 257 -0.64 1.97 16.04
N SER A 258 0.20 1.57 15.09
CA SER A 258 1.06 2.50 14.33
C SER A 258 0.25 3.33 13.34
N LEU A 259 -0.71 2.73 12.64
CA LEU A 259 -1.64 3.42 11.73
C LEU A 259 -2.55 4.43 12.46
N LEU A 260 -3.08 4.05 13.64
CA LEU A 260 -3.89 4.94 14.48
C LEU A 260 -3.11 6.18 14.97
N ARG A 261 -1.81 6.04 15.24
CA ARG A 261 -0.97 7.16 15.72
C ARG A 261 -0.52 8.11 14.62
N LEU A 262 -0.37 7.65 13.40
CA LEU A 262 0.00 8.48 12.25
C LEU A 262 -1.17 9.34 11.72
N GLY A 263 -2.35 9.27 12.36
CA GLY A 263 -3.55 9.94 11.86
C GLY A 263 -4.05 9.38 10.53
N LEU A 264 -3.59 8.17 10.16
CA LEU A 264 -3.98 7.46 8.95
C LEU A 264 -5.16 6.51 9.22
N ALA A 265 -5.77 6.60 10.40
CA ALA A 265 -6.95 5.85 10.79
C ALA A 265 -8.14 6.07 9.86
N ASP A 266 -8.26 7.29 9.30
CA ASP A 266 -9.35 7.69 8.41
C ASP A 266 -9.22 7.07 6.99
N ARG A 267 -8.15 6.29 6.74
CA ARG A 267 -7.89 5.57 5.47
C ARG A 267 -8.06 4.05 5.58
N ILE A 268 -8.55 3.55 6.72
CA ILE A 268 -9.03 2.16 6.92
C ILE A 268 -10.55 2.16 6.77
#